data_AF-A0A9P0PGI2-F1
#
_entry.id   AF-A0A9P0PGI2-F1
#
_cell.length_a   1.000
_cell.length_b   1.000
_cell.length_c   1.000
_cell.angle_alpha   90.00
_cell.angle_beta   90.00
_cell.angle_gamma   90.00
#
_symmetry.space_group_name_H-M   'P 1'
#
loop_
_entity.id
_entity.type
_entity.pdbx_description
1 polymer ?
#
loop_
_entity_poly.entity_id
_entity_poly.type
_entity_poly.pdbx_seq_one_letter_code
_entity_poly.pdbx_strand_id
1 'polypeptide(L)'
;MQSNGQRQRHEQQPKWINPCGYPNNCSDPEHGAGASTVSDKDLVTQIVTQTGVALNWAKEFKETYAQRTFNKNSTSLHKMMEDQKIEWLELLPKKLGEELDQEYLKNLVLDDTLLNVYRYLQTIAVGLEQMTWDQEDRNGDFINEFRVMEQQLRSVLCELQNTMCEKSIPIQYNVQRDVMKDEYRRDKDATSISPRDWIIFREYMNTLEYVLQTFRHLKERL
;
A
#
# COMPACT_ATOMS: atom_id res chain seq x y z
N MET A 1 9.61 11.27 24.76
CA MET A 1 8.25 11.77 25.05
C MET A 1 7.59 12.13 23.73
N GLN A 2 6.49 11.49 23.36
CA GLN A 2 5.67 11.86 22.20
C GLN A 2 4.99 13.21 22.46
N SER A 3 4.90 14.09 21.46
CA SER A 3 4.18 15.36 21.61
C SER A 3 2.67 15.12 21.72
N ASN A 4 1.93 16.07 22.31
CA ASN A 4 0.48 15.93 22.47
C ASN A 4 -0.26 15.76 21.12
N GLY A 5 0.26 16.38 20.04
CA GLY A 5 -0.27 16.22 18.68
C GLY A 5 0.07 14.88 18.01
N GLN A 6 1.18 14.23 18.38
CA GLN A 6 1.48 12.87 17.91
C GLN A 6 0.55 11.82 18.55
N ARG A 7 0.20 12.00 19.83
CA ARG A 7 -0.77 11.14 20.52
C ARG A 7 -2.16 11.22 19.90
N GLN A 8 -2.65 12.43 19.65
CA GLN A 8 -3.96 12.63 19.01
C GLN A 8 -4.04 12.02 17.60
N ARG A 9 -2.96 12.09 16.79
CA ARG A 9 -2.91 11.45 15.46
C ARG A 9 -2.93 9.92 15.56
N HIS A 10 -2.24 9.34 16.54
CA HIS A 10 -2.26 7.89 16.78
C HIS A 10 -3.61 7.35 17.23
N GLU A 11 -4.41 8.17 17.93
CA GLU A 11 -5.76 7.81 18.41
C GLU A 11 -6.83 7.85 17.29
N GLN A 12 -6.57 8.52 16.16
CA GLN A 12 -7.49 8.53 15.02
C GLN A 12 -7.58 7.15 14.37
N GLN A 13 -8.76 6.77 13.87
CA GLN A 13 -8.92 5.53 13.13
C GLN A 13 -7.97 5.51 11.91
N PRO A 14 -7.14 4.46 11.73
CA PRO A 14 -6.26 4.37 10.57
C PRO A 14 -7.03 4.34 9.25
N LYS A 15 -6.57 5.12 8.27
CA LYS A 15 -7.27 5.33 6.98
C LYS A 15 -7.40 4.05 6.13
N TRP A 16 -6.58 3.05 6.41
CA TRP A 16 -6.57 1.75 5.72
C TRP A 16 -7.43 0.68 6.40
N ILE A 17 -8.00 0.98 7.57
CA ILE A 17 -9.01 0.14 8.23
C ILE A 17 -10.37 0.65 7.78
N ASN A 18 -11.15 -0.21 7.13
CA ASN A 18 -12.41 0.17 6.51
C ASN A 18 -12.28 1.36 5.52
N PRO A 19 -11.40 1.26 4.51
CA PRO A 19 -11.08 2.34 3.58
C PRO A 19 -12.31 2.89 2.83
N CYS A 20 -13.31 2.05 2.55
CA CYS A 20 -14.57 2.44 1.91
C CYS A 20 -15.60 3.05 2.87
N GLY A 21 -15.44 2.85 4.19
CA GLY A 21 -16.41 3.32 5.18
C GLY A 21 -17.69 2.46 5.26
N TYR A 22 -17.62 1.17 4.92
CA TYR A 22 -18.76 0.27 5.04
C TYR A 22 -19.19 0.07 6.50
N PRO A 23 -20.49 -0.02 6.78
CA PRO A 23 -20.98 -0.50 8.08
C PRO A 23 -20.43 -1.89 8.37
N ASN A 24 -19.98 -2.13 9.60
CA ASN A 24 -19.51 -3.44 10.07
C ASN A 24 -18.40 -4.10 9.22
N ASN A 25 -17.64 -3.33 8.43
CA ASN A 25 -16.55 -3.84 7.58
C ASN A 25 -16.99 -5.01 6.67
N CYS A 26 -18.20 -4.92 6.11
CA CYS A 26 -18.82 -5.95 5.27
C CYS A 26 -19.24 -7.24 5.98
N SER A 27 -19.33 -7.21 7.31
CA SER A 27 -19.83 -8.33 8.12
C SER A 27 -21.36 -8.32 8.27
N ASP A 28 -22.07 -7.47 7.53
CA ASP A 28 -23.51 -7.33 7.66
C ASP A 28 -24.24 -8.46 6.89
N PRO A 29 -25.06 -9.31 7.55
CA PRO A 29 -25.78 -10.39 6.90
C PRO A 29 -26.69 -9.94 5.75
N GLU A 30 -27.15 -8.68 5.75
CA GLU A 30 -27.99 -8.14 4.67
C GLU A 30 -27.22 -7.93 3.36
N HIS A 31 -25.89 -7.75 3.40
CA HIS A 31 -25.07 -7.69 2.17
C HIS A 31 -24.88 -9.07 1.52
N GLY A 32 -25.09 -10.16 2.27
CA GLY A 32 -24.96 -11.55 1.78
C GLY A 32 -26.27 -12.21 1.32
N ALA A 33 -27.40 -11.50 1.36
CA ALA A 33 -28.72 -12.07 1.05
C ALA A 33 -29.06 -12.09 -0.45
N GLY A 34 -28.23 -11.49 -1.31
CA GLY A 34 -28.33 -11.57 -2.77
C GLY A 34 -27.07 -12.18 -3.36
N ALA A 35 -27.22 -13.03 -4.39
CA ALA A 35 -26.07 -13.43 -5.22
C ALA A 35 -25.40 -12.16 -5.77
N SER A 36 -24.06 -12.06 -5.65
CA SER A 36 -23.30 -10.96 -6.26
C SER A 36 -23.76 -10.75 -7.70
N THR A 37 -24.17 -9.52 -8.01
CA THR A 37 -24.61 -9.16 -9.36
C THR A 37 -23.42 -8.80 -10.27
N VAL A 38 -22.23 -8.65 -9.70
CA VAL A 38 -21.01 -8.22 -10.39
C VAL A 38 -20.12 -9.44 -10.66
N SER A 39 -19.62 -9.55 -11.89
CA SER A 39 -18.71 -10.65 -12.23
C SER A 39 -17.35 -10.48 -11.54
N ASP A 40 -16.71 -11.60 -11.16
CA ASP A 40 -15.35 -11.58 -10.62
C ASP A 40 -14.38 -10.84 -11.55
N LYS A 41 -14.58 -10.97 -12.86
CA LYS A 41 -13.79 -10.28 -13.87
C LYS A 41 -13.91 -8.76 -13.80
N ASP A 42 -15.11 -8.24 -13.54
CA ASP A 42 -15.35 -6.79 -13.40
C ASP A 42 -14.77 -6.27 -12.08
N LEU A 43 -14.93 -7.01 -10.99
CA LEU A 43 -14.33 -6.68 -9.69
C LEU A 43 -12.81 -6.59 -9.78
N VAL A 44 -12.17 -7.63 -10.36
CA VAL A 44 -10.72 -7.64 -10.59
C VAL A 44 -10.29 -6.54 -11.56
N THR A 45 -11.12 -6.16 -12.52
CA THR A 45 -10.82 -5.06 -13.45
C THR A 45 -10.71 -3.73 -12.73
N GLN A 46 -11.55 -3.46 -11.72
CA GLN A 46 -11.45 -2.23 -10.93
C GLN A 46 -10.16 -2.19 -10.10
N ILE A 47 -9.79 -3.30 -9.46
CA ILE A 47 -8.52 -3.43 -8.75
C ILE A 47 -7.33 -3.11 -9.68
N VAL A 48 -7.28 -3.74 -10.86
CA VAL A 48 -6.20 -3.50 -11.84
C VAL A 48 -6.18 -2.04 -12.30
N THR A 49 -7.35 -1.44 -12.55
CA THR A 49 -7.46 -0.06 -13.02
C THR A 49 -6.95 0.92 -11.96
N GLN A 50 -7.45 0.83 -10.73
CA GLN A 50 -7.08 1.74 -9.65
C GLN A 50 -5.61 1.58 -9.24
N THR A 51 -5.09 0.35 -9.26
CA THR A 51 -3.67 0.06 -9.01
C THR A 51 -2.79 0.65 -10.11
N GLY A 52 -3.23 0.58 -11.37
CA GLY A 52 -2.53 1.18 -12.51
C GLY A 52 -2.42 2.70 -12.39
N VAL A 53 -3.49 3.37 -11.97
CA VAL A 53 -3.49 4.82 -11.70
C VAL A 53 -2.46 5.16 -10.61
N ALA A 54 -2.50 4.44 -9.48
CA ALA A 54 -1.58 4.65 -8.36
C ALA A 54 -0.11 4.43 -8.76
N LEU A 55 0.17 3.38 -9.53
CA LEU A 55 1.54 3.04 -9.95
C LEU A 55 2.09 4.05 -10.95
N ASN A 56 1.29 4.47 -11.93
CA ASN A 56 1.73 5.44 -12.94
C ASN A 56 2.12 6.77 -12.27
N TRP A 57 1.27 7.25 -11.36
CA TRP A 57 1.56 8.45 -10.59
C TRP A 57 2.84 8.30 -9.76
N ALA A 58 3.01 7.17 -9.07
CA ALA A 58 4.20 6.88 -8.28
C ALA A 58 5.48 6.87 -9.14
N LYS A 59 5.41 6.28 -10.34
CA LYS A 59 6.53 6.22 -11.29
C LYS A 59 6.93 7.61 -11.78
N GLU A 60 5.96 8.50 -12.03
CA GLU A 60 6.21 9.89 -12.41
C GLU A 60 6.86 10.68 -11.27
N PHE A 61 6.32 10.54 -10.05
CA PHE A 61 6.83 11.25 -8.88
C PHE A 61 8.25 10.81 -8.47
N LYS A 62 8.58 9.53 -8.70
CA LYS A 62 9.85 8.90 -8.28
C LYS A 62 11.10 9.71 -8.68
N GLU A 63 11.14 10.24 -9.90
CA GLU A 63 12.32 10.98 -10.38
C GLU A 63 12.50 12.30 -9.63
N THR A 64 11.41 13.07 -9.47
CA THR A 64 11.40 14.32 -8.71
C THR A 64 11.84 14.10 -7.27
N TYR A 65 11.31 13.06 -6.61
CA TYR A 65 11.66 12.73 -5.24
C TYR A 65 13.14 12.36 -5.09
N ALA A 66 13.65 11.47 -5.95
CA ALA A 66 15.06 11.07 -5.93
C ALA A 66 15.99 12.27 -6.15
N GLN A 67 15.68 13.12 -7.14
CA GLN A 67 16.54 14.26 -7.49
C GLN A 67 16.55 15.32 -6.40
N ARG A 68 15.40 15.68 -5.82
CA ARG A 68 15.32 16.75 -4.81
C ARG A 68 15.77 16.31 -3.42
N THR A 69 15.57 15.05 -3.05
CA THR A 69 15.96 14.55 -1.72
C THR A 69 17.41 14.06 -1.68
N PHE A 70 17.90 13.43 -2.75
CA PHE A 70 19.21 12.77 -2.75
C PHE A 70 20.20 13.33 -3.78
N ASN A 71 19.78 14.28 -4.63
CA ASN A 71 20.57 14.78 -5.75
C ASN A 71 21.08 13.65 -6.66
N LYS A 72 20.19 12.68 -6.94
CA LYS A 72 20.44 11.51 -7.80
C LYS A 72 19.22 11.25 -8.66
N ASN A 73 19.43 10.75 -9.88
CA ASN A 73 18.34 10.15 -10.65
C ASN A 73 17.81 8.89 -9.96
N SER A 74 16.54 8.56 -10.20
CA SER A 74 15.86 7.47 -9.51
C SER A 74 16.47 6.10 -9.75
N THR A 75 16.99 5.83 -10.94
CA THR A 75 17.66 4.55 -11.28
C THR A 75 18.92 4.35 -10.46
N SER A 76 19.75 5.39 -10.34
CA SER A 76 21.01 5.33 -9.58
C SER A 76 20.74 5.18 -8.09
N LEU A 77 19.73 5.90 -7.57
CA LEU A 77 19.30 5.78 -6.18
C LEU A 77 18.74 4.39 -5.87
N HIS A 78 17.91 3.85 -6.77
CA HIS A 78 17.38 2.49 -6.63
C HIS A 78 18.50 1.46 -6.51
N LYS A 79 19.45 1.45 -7.46
CA LYS A 79 20.58 0.53 -7.45
C LYS A 79 21.45 0.65 -6.19
N MET A 80 21.63 1.85 -5.66
CA MET A 80 22.40 2.09 -4.44
C MET A 80 21.75 1.47 -3.20
N MET A 81 20.43 1.36 -3.18
CA MET A 81 19.65 0.99 -2.00
C MET A 81 18.83 -0.28 -2.19
N GLU A 82 18.98 -1.00 -3.30
CA GLU A 82 18.11 -2.13 -3.70
C GLU A 82 18.10 -3.27 -2.69
N ASP A 83 19.21 -3.51 -2.00
CA ASP A 83 19.32 -4.58 -1.01
C ASP A 83 18.99 -4.12 0.42
N GLN A 84 18.76 -2.82 0.64
CA GLN A 84 18.34 -2.31 1.95
C GLN A 84 16.90 -2.72 2.23
N LYS A 85 16.64 -3.20 3.45
CA LYS A 85 15.35 -3.71 3.89
C LYS A 85 14.98 -3.11 5.24
N ILE A 86 13.69 -3.02 5.50
CA ILE A 86 13.13 -2.63 6.81
C ILE A 86 12.38 -3.84 7.34
N GLU A 87 12.68 -4.23 8.59
CA GLU A 87 12.24 -5.51 9.18
C GLU A 87 10.72 -5.72 9.16
N TRP A 88 9.95 -4.65 9.36
CA TRP A 88 8.50 -4.72 9.45
C TRP A 88 7.77 -4.64 8.10
N LEU A 89 8.49 -4.38 7.00
CA LEU A 89 7.92 -4.46 5.66
C LEU A 89 7.93 -5.91 5.17
N GLU A 90 6.78 -6.38 4.71
CA GLU A 90 6.66 -7.73 4.16
C GLU A 90 7.46 -7.86 2.86
N LEU A 91 8.22 -8.95 2.73
CA LEU A 91 9.02 -9.22 1.54
C LEU A 91 8.18 -9.95 0.50
N LEU A 92 7.98 -9.31 -0.65
CA LEU A 92 7.32 -9.90 -1.81
C LEU A 92 8.29 -10.85 -2.55
N PRO A 93 7.78 -11.84 -3.30
CA PRO A 93 8.60 -12.78 -4.08
C PRO A 93 9.15 -12.16 -5.38
N LYS A 94 9.43 -10.86 -5.36
CA LYS A 94 10.00 -10.06 -6.46
C LYS A 94 10.62 -8.78 -5.93
N LYS A 95 11.55 -8.21 -6.69
CA LYS A 95 12.00 -6.83 -6.52
C LYS A 95 11.24 -5.87 -7.44
N LEU A 96 11.39 -4.57 -7.20
CA LEU A 96 10.82 -3.53 -8.05
C LEU A 96 11.35 -3.66 -9.49
N GLY A 97 10.46 -3.63 -10.47
CA GLY A 97 10.78 -3.77 -11.89
C GLY A 97 10.96 -5.21 -12.39
N GLU A 98 10.92 -6.21 -11.50
CA GLU A 98 10.96 -7.62 -11.89
C GLU A 98 9.55 -8.15 -12.22
N GLU A 99 9.49 -9.18 -13.05
CA GLU A 99 8.27 -9.95 -13.28
C GLU A 99 8.16 -11.09 -12.26
N LEU A 100 6.94 -11.39 -11.81
CA LEU A 100 6.67 -12.56 -10.99
C LEU A 100 6.98 -13.83 -11.75
N ASP A 101 7.50 -14.82 -11.00
CA ASP A 101 7.68 -16.15 -11.51
C ASP A 101 6.34 -16.75 -11.99
N GLN A 102 6.37 -17.46 -13.12
CA GLN A 102 5.17 -17.98 -13.76
C GLN A 102 4.57 -19.16 -12.99
N GLU A 103 5.37 -19.95 -12.27
CA GLU A 103 4.87 -21.01 -11.41
C GLU A 103 4.19 -20.42 -10.17
N TYR A 104 4.77 -19.35 -9.59
CA TYR A 104 4.13 -18.58 -8.54
C TYR A 104 2.75 -18.06 -8.97
N LEU A 105 2.66 -17.43 -10.13
CA LEU A 105 1.40 -16.88 -10.66
C LEU A 105 0.32 -17.95 -10.85
N LYS A 106 0.69 -19.12 -11.40
CA LYS A 106 -0.25 -20.24 -11.63
C LYS A 106 -0.91 -20.75 -10.34
N ASN A 107 -0.17 -20.70 -9.23
CA ASN A 107 -0.62 -21.18 -7.94
C ASN A 107 -1.50 -20.16 -7.18
N LEU A 108 -1.71 -18.97 -7.72
CA LEU A 108 -2.59 -17.97 -7.09
C LEU A 108 -4.06 -18.41 -7.12
N VAL A 109 -4.71 -18.21 -5.97
CA VAL A 109 -6.16 -18.33 -5.74
C VAL A 109 -6.70 -16.93 -5.43
N LEU A 110 -7.81 -16.55 -6.05
CA LEU A 110 -8.34 -15.18 -5.97
C LEU A 110 -8.59 -14.74 -4.53
N ASP A 111 -9.31 -15.53 -3.74
CA ASP A 111 -9.72 -15.18 -2.38
C ASP A 111 -8.50 -14.99 -1.45
N ASP A 112 -7.54 -15.92 -1.51
CA ASP A 112 -6.29 -15.82 -0.76
C ASP A 112 -5.45 -14.62 -1.23
N THR A 113 -5.45 -14.34 -2.53
CA THR A 113 -4.72 -13.20 -3.10
C THR A 113 -5.32 -11.87 -2.63
N LEU A 114 -6.65 -11.75 -2.57
CA LEU A 114 -7.35 -10.57 -2.05
C LEU A 114 -6.93 -10.29 -0.60
N LEU A 115 -6.99 -11.30 0.27
CA LEU A 115 -6.63 -11.17 1.68
C LEU A 115 -5.15 -10.82 1.87
N ASN A 116 -4.25 -11.50 1.16
CA ASN A 116 -2.81 -11.26 1.26
C ASN A 116 -2.45 -9.87 0.74
N VAL A 117 -2.97 -9.45 -0.41
CA VAL A 117 -2.71 -8.13 -0.98
C VAL A 117 -3.29 -7.02 -0.10
N TYR A 118 -4.48 -7.22 0.45
CA TYR A 118 -5.06 -6.28 1.40
C TYR A 118 -4.13 -6.06 2.59
N ARG A 119 -3.60 -7.14 3.19
CA ARG A 119 -2.60 -7.07 4.27
C ARG A 119 -1.34 -6.32 3.82
N TYR A 120 -0.74 -6.68 2.69
CA TYR A 120 0.47 -6.02 2.18
C TYR A 120 0.29 -4.51 2.01
N LEU A 121 -0.82 -4.09 1.41
CA LEU A 121 -1.11 -2.68 1.19
C LEU A 121 -1.44 -1.93 2.48
N GLN A 122 -2.07 -2.59 3.47
CA GLN A 122 -2.23 -2.00 4.80
C GLN A 122 -0.87 -1.79 5.49
N THR A 123 0.05 -2.75 5.39
CA THR A 123 1.43 -2.59 5.90
C THR A 123 2.13 -1.41 5.22
N ILE A 124 1.98 -1.25 3.91
CA ILE A 124 2.51 -0.08 3.19
C ILE A 124 1.83 1.23 3.64
N ALA A 125 0.52 1.20 3.92
CA ALA A 125 -0.22 2.38 4.37
C ALA A 125 0.31 2.92 5.70
N VAL A 126 0.75 2.04 6.61
CA VAL A 126 1.44 2.44 7.85
C VAL A 126 2.71 3.25 7.56
N GLY A 127 3.50 2.80 6.58
CA GLY A 127 4.71 3.49 6.15
C GLY A 127 4.44 4.85 5.50
N LEU A 128 3.48 4.90 4.56
CA LEU A 128 3.10 6.16 3.91
C LEU A 128 2.53 7.17 4.91
N GLU A 129 1.74 6.72 5.88
CA GLU A 129 1.25 7.58 6.96
C GLU A 129 2.40 8.23 7.73
N GLN A 130 3.41 7.44 8.09
CA GLN A 130 4.58 7.97 8.78
C GLN A 130 5.36 8.96 7.90
N MET A 131 5.53 8.68 6.60
CA MET A 131 6.17 9.60 5.65
C MET A 131 5.43 10.94 5.57
N THR A 132 4.10 10.92 5.51
CA THR A 132 3.27 12.13 5.52
C THR A 132 3.42 12.90 6.83
N TRP A 133 3.35 12.21 7.98
CA TRP A 133 3.54 12.86 9.28
C TRP A 133 4.92 13.49 9.41
N ASP A 134 5.97 12.86 8.90
CA ASP A 134 7.32 13.41 8.93
C ASP A 134 7.48 14.63 8.02
N GLN A 135 6.81 14.66 6.87
CA GLN A 135 6.74 15.89 6.06
C GLN A 135 5.96 16.99 6.78
N GLU A 136 4.81 16.68 7.39
CA GLU A 136 4.00 17.66 8.13
C GLU A 136 4.78 18.27 9.30
N ASP A 137 5.43 17.43 10.11
CA ASP A 137 6.17 17.85 11.30
C ASP A 137 7.40 18.71 10.95
N ARG A 138 7.94 18.56 9.73
CA ARG A 138 9.11 19.28 9.23
C ARG A 138 8.78 20.39 8.24
N ASN A 139 7.50 20.59 7.91
CA ASN A 139 7.06 21.46 6.83
C ASN A 139 7.81 21.16 5.51
N GLY A 140 7.89 19.88 5.16
CA GLY A 140 8.63 19.38 4.02
C GLY A 140 7.97 19.64 2.68
N ASP A 141 8.75 19.49 1.62
CA ASP A 141 8.37 19.88 0.26
C ASP A 141 7.34 18.95 -0.41
N PHE A 142 7.12 17.75 0.15
CA PHE A 142 6.35 16.67 -0.50
C PHE A 142 5.06 16.29 0.23
N ILE A 143 4.54 17.15 1.10
CA ILE A 143 3.31 16.87 1.88
C ILE A 143 2.15 16.51 0.95
N ASN A 144 1.98 17.25 -0.15
CA ASN A 144 0.85 17.04 -1.06
C ASN A 144 1.00 15.73 -1.84
N GLU A 145 2.20 15.43 -2.30
CA GLU A 145 2.57 14.23 -3.04
C GLU A 145 2.31 12.98 -2.20
N PHE A 146 2.74 12.96 -0.93
CA PHE A 146 2.47 11.82 -0.05
C PHE A 146 0.99 11.70 0.33
N ARG A 147 0.26 12.80 0.50
CA ARG A 147 -1.20 12.75 0.67
C ARG A 147 -1.92 12.18 -0.55
N VAL A 148 -1.46 12.49 -1.75
CA VAL A 148 -2.00 11.89 -2.99
C VAL A 148 -1.73 10.39 -3.00
N MET A 149 -0.52 9.96 -2.64
CA MET A 149 -0.20 8.52 -2.53
C MET A 149 -1.06 7.80 -1.49
N GLU A 150 -1.25 8.37 -0.30
CA GLU A 150 -2.15 7.82 0.71
C GLU A 150 -3.58 7.65 0.19
N GLN A 151 -4.09 8.67 -0.51
CA GLN A 151 -5.44 8.63 -1.07
C GLN A 151 -5.56 7.59 -2.18
N GLN A 152 -4.57 7.48 -3.07
CA GLN A 152 -4.55 6.46 -4.11
C GLN A 152 -4.46 5.05 -3.54
N LEU A 153 -3.60 4.84 -2.54
CA LEU A 153 -3.51 3.57 -1.82
C LEU A 153 -4.84 3.22 -1.14
N ARG A 154 -5.50 4.21 -0.51
CA ARG A 154 -6.83 4.03 0.07
C ARG A 154 -7.85 3.61 -0.98
N SER A 155 -7.83 4.20 -2.18
CA SER A 155 -8.70 3.79 -3.27
C SER A 155 -8.44 2.34 -3.70
N VAL A 156 -7.18 1.90 -3.83
CA VAL A 156 -6.86 0.49 -4.14
C VAL A 156 -7.35 -0.45 -3.03
N LEU A 157 -7.10 -0.10 -1.77
CA LEU A 157 -7.60 -0.85 -0.62
C LEU A 157 -9.13 -0.91 -0.60
N CYS A 158 -9.82 0.14 -1.04
CA CYS A 158 -11.27 0.14 -1.14
C CYS A 158 -11.77 -0.82 -2.22
N GLU A 159 -11.15 -0.87 -3.41
CA GLU A 159 -11.53 -1.85 -4.44
C GLU A 159 -11.33 -3.30 -3.98
N LEU A 160 -10.26 -3.56 -3.23
CA LEU A 160 -10.02 -4.87 -2.60
C LEU A 160 -11.09 -5.19 -1.56
N GLN A 161 -11.42 -4.22 -0.69
CA GLN A 161 -12.47 -4.38 0.31
C GLN A 161 -13.80 -4.68 -0.37
N ASN A 162 -14.25 -3.84 -1.30
CA ASN A 162 -15.48 -4.02 -2.08
C ASN A 162 -15.55 -5.40 -2.73
N THR A 163 -14.46 -5.85 -3.37
CA THR A 163 -14.38 -7.19 -3.97
C THR A 163 -14.55 -8.30 -2.92
N MET A 164 -13.92 -8.18 -1.75
CA MET A 164 -14.10 -9.14 -0.66
C MET A 164 -15.55 -9.13 -0.13
N CYS A 165 -16.20 -7.98 -0.07
CA CYS A 165 -17.60 -7.85 0.37
C CYS A 165 -18.56 -8.55 -0.59
N GLU A 166 -18.45 -8.26 -1.89
CA GLU A 166 -19.25 -8.91 -2.95
C GLU A 166 -19.06 -10.43 -2.97
N LYS A 167 -17.84 -10.90 -2.65
CA LYS A 167 -17.52 -12.34 -2.57
C LYS A 167 -17.78 -12.96 -1.20
N SER A 168 -18.31 -12.21 -0.24
CA SER A 168 -18.52 -12.66 1.15
C SER A 168 -17.26 -13.23 1.82
N ILE A 169 -16.09 -12.67 1.48
CA ILE A 169 -14.79 -13.04 2.06
C ILE A 169 -14.58 -12.20 3.32
N PRO A 170 -14.52 -12.81 4.52
CA PRO A 170 -14.37 -12.05 5.76
C PRO A 170 -12.94 -11.53 5.93
N ILE A 171 -12.80 -10.23 6.22
CA ILE A 171 -11.53 -9.62 6.62
C ILE A 171 -11.23 -10.03 8.06
N GLN A 172 -10.36 -11.02 8.25
CA GLN A 172 -10.06 -11.58 9.56
C GLN A 172 -9.14 -10.70 10.42
N TYR A 173 -8.22 -9.99 9.77
CA TYR A 173 -7.19 -9.21 10.45
C TYR A 173 -6.93 -7.91 9.69
N ASN A 174 -6.77 -6.82 10.43
CA ASN A 174 -6.35 -5.53 9.91
C ASN A 174 -5.00 -5.16 10.52
N VAL A 175 -4.03 -4.80 9.68
CA VAL A 175 -2.71 -4.33 10.15
C VAL A 175 -2.89 -3.06 10.97
N GLN A 176 -2.27 -3.03 12.15
CA GLN A 176 -2.29 -1.88 13.05
C GLN A 176 -1.00 -1.05 12.91
N ARG A 177 -1.00 0.18 13.45
CA ARG A 177 0.16 1.09 13.40
C ARG A 177 1.42 0.54 14.07
N ASP A 178 1.26 -0.36 15.03
CA ASP A 178 2.33 -0.95 15.83
C ASP A 178 3.23 -1.91 15.03
N VAL A 179 2.83 -2.34 13.83
CA VAL A 179 3.70 -3.08 12.91
C VAL A 179 5.00 -2.30 12.66
N MET A 180 4.91 -0.97 12.54
CA MET A 180 6.07 -0.10 12.50
C MET A 180 6.48 0.27 13.93
N LYS A 181 7.57 -0.36 14.39
CA LYS A 181 8.15 -0.13 15.72
C LYS A 181 8.45 1.36 15.94
N ASP A 182 8.26 1.80 17.18
CA ASP A 182 8.49 3.18 17.64
C ASP A 182 9.86 3.76 17.29
N GLU A 183 10.90 2.92 17.18
CA GLU A 183 12.25 3.36 16.79
C GLU A 183 12.27 3.99 15.40
N TYR A 184 11.53 3.42 14.45
CA TYR A 184 11.41 3.97 13.11
C TYR A 184 10.54 5.24 13.07
N ARG A 185 9.66 5.44 14.06
CA ARG A 185 8.75 6.61 14.14
C ARG A 185 9.37 7.80 14.86
N ARG A 186 10.33 7.56 15.75
CA ARG A 186 10.95 8.59 16.61
C ARG A 186 12.19 9.22 16.01
N ASP A 187 12.67 8.74 14.87
CA ASP A 187 13.80 9.34 14.18
C ASP A 187 13.49 10.79 13.78
N LYS A 188 14.34 11.72 14.22
CA LYS A 188 14.18 13.15 13.93
C LYS A 188 15.23 13.70 12.98
N ASP A 189 16.22 12.88 12.61
CA ASP A 189 17.26 13.27 11.66
C ASP A 189 16.80 13.01 10.22
N ALA A 190 17.01 13.98 9.34
CA ALA A 190 16.79 13.82 7.90
C ALA A 190 17.70 12.74 7.30
N THR A 191 18.91 12.58 7.84
CA THR A 191 19.87 11.58 7.34
C THR A 191 19.39 10.13 7.53
N SER A 192 18.54 9.87 8.54
CA SER A 192 17.90 8.57 8.78
C SER A 192 16.52 8.46 8.12
N ILE A 193 15.73 9.54 8.12
CA ILE A 193 14.38 9.54 7.54
C ILE A 193 14.39 9.39 6.03
N SER A 194 15.20 10.16 5.31
CA SER A 194 15.16 10.13 3.85
C SER A 194 15.46 8.72 3.30
N PRO A 195 16.50 7.99 3.76
CA PRO A 195 16.69 6.61 3.34
C PRO A 195 15.52 5.67 3.67
N ARG A 196 14.93 5.78 4.88
CA ARG A 196 13.77 5.00 5.28
C ARG A 196 12.58 5.25 4.35
N ASP A 197 12.29 6.52 4.08
CA ASP A 197 11.17 6.93 3.21
C ASP A 197 11.35 6.46 1.78
N TRP A 198 12.59 6.49 1.27
CA TRP A 198 12.89 5.90 -0.03
C TRP A 198 12.62 4.40 -0.05
N ILE A 199 13.01 3.65 0.98
CA ILE A 199 12.75 2.21 1.05
C ILE A 199 11.23 1.94 1.10
N ILE A 200 10.48 2.68 1.91
CA ILE A 200 9.01 2.56 1.97
C ILE A 200 8.39 2.89 0.60
N PHE A 201 8.84 3.95 -0.05
CA PHE A 201 8.34 4.35 -1.36
C PHE A 201 8.68 3.32 -2.45
N ARG A 202 9.88 2.74 -2.41
CA ARG A 202 10.29 1.62 -3.26
C ARG A 202 9.36 0.42 -3.07
N GLU A 203 9.09 0.04 -1.83
CA GLU A 203 8.20 -1.09 -1.54
C GLU A 203 6.74 -0.79 -1.89
N TYR A 204 6.29 0.45 -1.79
CA TYR A 204 4.97 0.85 -2.30
C TYR A 204 4.87 0.60 -3.80
N MET A 205 5.83 1.06 -4.60
CA MET A 205 5.86 0.80 -6.04
C MET A 205 5.97 -0.70 -6.34
N ASN A 206 6.80 -1.44 -5.60
CA ASN A 206 6.97 -2.89 -5.77
C ASN A 206 5.67 -3.64 -5.49
N THR A 207 4.96 -3.24 -4.43
CA THR A 207 3.66 -3.81 -4.05
C THR A 207 2.60 -3.53 -5.10
N LEU A 208 2.53 -2.31 -5.64
CA LEU A 208 1.60 -1.99 -6.73
C LEU A 208 1.91 -2.78 -8.01
N GLU A 209 3.18 -2.98 -8.36
CA GLU A 209 3.55 -3.87 -9.47
C GLU A 209 3.14 -5.31 -9.22
N TYR A 210 3.35 -5.81 -7.99
CA TYR A 210 2.89 -7.12 -7.57
C TYR A 210 1.37 -7.25 -7.76
N VAL A 211 0.58 -6.30 -7.24
CA VAL A 211 -0.88 -6.28 -7.39
C VAL A 211 -1.27 -6.32 -8.86
N LEU A 212 -0.64 -5.51 -9.72
CA LEU A 212 -0.95 -5.52 -11.15
C LEU A 212 -0.64 -6.87 -11.80
N GLN A 213 0.51 -7.47 -11.53
CA GLN A 213 0.90 -8.75 -12.13
C GLN A 213 -0.03 -9.88 -11.63
N THR A 214 -0.33 -9.94 -10.33
CA THR A 214 -1.22 -10.98 -9.76
C THR A 214 -2.64 -10.86 -10.28
N PHE A 215 -3.24 -9.66 -10.25
CA PHE A 215 -4.64 -9.50 -10.63
C PHE A 215 -4.85 -9.50 -12.14
N ARG A 216 -3.87 -9.12 -12.96
CA ARG A 216 -3.93 -9.35 -14.41
C ARG A 216 -3.93 -10.85 -14.73
N HIS A 217 -3.05 -11.62 -14.10
CA HIS A 217 -3.00 -13.07 -14.28
C HIS A 217 -4.31 -13.73 -13.84
N LEU A 218 -4.85 -13.35 -12.68
CA LEU A 218 -6.15 -13.86 -12.20
C LEU A 218 -7.28 -13.48 -13.14
N LYS A 219 -7.32 -12.24 -13.65
CA LYS A 219 -8.33 -11.78 -14.62
C LYS A 219 -8.35 -12.60 -15.91
N GLU A 220 -7.20 -13.05 -16.40
CA GLU A 220 -7.11 -13.87 -17.61
C GLU A 220 -7.67 -15.28 -17.42
N ARG A 221 -7.78 -15.74 -16.16
CA ARG A 221 -8.30 -17.05 -15.78
C ARG A 221 -9.80 -17.05 -15.41
N LEU A 222 -10.42 -15.86 -15.35
CA LEU A 222 -11.84 -15.63 -15.05
C LEU A 222 -12.68 -15.44 -16.33
#